data_AF-A0A6P5D2W3-F1
#
_entry.id   AF-A0A6P5D2W3-F1
#
_cell.length_a   1.000
_cell.length_b   1.000
_cell.length_c   1.000
_cell.angle_alpha   90.00
_cell.angle_beta   90.00
_cell.angle_gamma   90.00
#
_symmetry.space_group_name_H-M   'P 1'
#
loop_
_entity.id
_entity.type
_entity.pdbx_description
1 polymer ?
#
loop_
_entity_poly.entity_id
_entity_poly.type
_entity_poly.pdbx_seq_one_letter_code
_entity_poly.pdbx_strand_id
1 'polypeptide(L)'
;MHLQSGPYFVAQDDGVCVPDSRLEAMARMAAMKDRQQKDISQYNLEIRELERVYDHETKLKSFLLIKLNDRLEFEEQSKKEEALKAKKYGKKSKGASFESYEVAHLRLLKLTKTGNLNQLIEEFLAKEEKNFARFTYVTELNNDMEMMHKKIERIQNEILRLRSQQKSSHDDSYSILRELEEKLKKTTEEADMYENDYREITKTLEYLKNSVENLFKKINCDATKILVQLGETGKVTDINLPQYFAIIEKKTNDLLVLESYKRLMEMEVAEAEVQPSFLNPFWGGSALLKPAEPIKVIPPVLGADPLSDKLDEVEQPLDHSSLRQMVLSHYTTRESRNRDSMPEKGDELKSKKKVTV
;
A
#
# COMPACT_ATOMS: atom_id res chain seq x y z
N MET A 1 -28.95 26.48 -64.23
CA MET A 1 -27.97 27.19 -63.37
C MET A 1 -28.65 27.38 -62.02
N HIS A 2 -28.33 26.67 -60.95
CA HIS A 2 -27.04 26.62 -60.29
C HIS A 2 -26.85 25.26 -59.58
N LEU A 3 -25.62 24.77 -59.63
CA LEU A 3 -25.13 23.61 -58.90
C LEU A 3 -25.17 23.88 -57.40
N GLN A 4 -25.50 22.86 -56.59
CA GLN A 4 -25.13 22.88 -55.18
C GLN A 4 -24.53 21.52 -54.78
N SER A 5 -23.29 21.63 -54.34
CA SER A 5 -22.33 20.62 -53.93
C SER A 5 -22.83 19.75 -52.78
N GLY A 6 -22.71 18.43 -52.92
CA GLY A 6 -22.84 17.50 -51.81
C GLY A 6 -21.62 17.52 -50.89
N PRO A 7 -21.78 17.28 -49.57
CA PRO A 7 -20.65 17.01 -48.70
C PRO A 7 -20.40 15.50 -48.65
N TYR A 8 -19.14 15.13 -48.92
CA TYR A 8 -18.58 13.84 -48.55
C TYR A 8 -18.58 13.73 -47.02
N PHE A 9 -19.35 12.80 -46.46
CA PHE A 9 -19.24 12.41 -45.05
C PHE A 9 -18.15 11.35 -44.93
N VAL A 10 -17.01 11.75 -44.35
CA VAL A 10 -15.95 10.84 -43.91
C VAL A 10 -16.43 10.21 -42.60
N ALA A 11 -16.91 8.96 -42.67
CA ALA A 11 -17.23 8.16 -41.49
C ALA A 11 -15.96 7.43 -41.03
N GLN A 12 -15.16 8.08 -40.18
CA GLN A 12 -13.95 7.46 -39.64
C GLN A 12 -13.52 8.08 -38.32
N ASP A 13 -14.41 8.17 -37.31
CA ASP A 13 -14.01 8.63 -35.95
C ASP A 13 -14.77 7.96 -34.78
N ASP A 14 -15.60 6.94 -34.99
CA ASP A 14 -16.39 6.33 -33.89
C ASP A 14 -15.61 5.28 -33.06
N GLY A 15 -14.39 4.91 -33.49
CA GLY A 15 -13.57 3.89 -32.80
C GLY A 15 -12.75 4.39 -31.61
N VAL A 16 -12.44 5.70 -31.57
CA VAL A 16 -11.59 6.32 -30.53
C VAL A 16 -12.40 6.80 -29.31
N CYS A 17 -13.71 6.99 -29.48
CA CYS A 17 -14.61 7.52 -28.44
C CYS A 17 -14.96 6.50 -27.33
N VAL A 18 -14.92 5.19 -27.62
CA VAL A 18 -15.33 4.14 -26.67
C VAL A 18 -14.29 3.90 -25.54
N PRO A 19 -12.97 3.85 -25.81
CA PRO A 19 -11.96 3.78 -24.75
C PRO A 19 -11.95 5.04 -23.86
N ASP A 20 -12.18 6.22 -24.44
CA ASP A 20 -12.13 7.50 -23.75
C ASP A 20 -13.33 7.71 -22.81
N SER A 21 -14.54 7.41 -23.28
CA SER A 21 -15.76 7.40 -22.45
C SER A 21 -15.70 6.38 -21.31
N ARG A 22 -15.05 5.23 -21.52
CA ARG A 22 -14.81 4.23 -20.45
C ARG A 22 -13.82 4.75 -19.40
N LEU A 23 -12.76 5.44 -19.83
CA LEU A 23 -11.79 6.06 -18.93
C LEU A 23 -12.44 7.17 -18.09
N GLU A 24 -13.25 8.01 -18.73
CA GLU A 24 -13.99 9.09 -18.09
C GLU A 24 -15.01 8.57 -17.06
N ALA A 25 -15.72 7.49 -17.37
CA ALA A 25 -16.62 6.83 -16.44
C ALA A 25 -15.87 6.23 -15.23
N MET A 26 -14.72 5.59 -15.45
CA MET A 26 -13.87 5.08 -14.36
C MET A 26 -13.32 6.21 -13.47
N ALA A 27 -12.91 7.32 -14.06
CA ALA A 27 -12.45 8.50 -13.33
C ALA A 27 -13.58 9.11 -12.46
N ARG A 28 -14.80 9.19 -12.99
CA ARG A 28 -15.97 9.64 -12.21
C ARG A 28 -16.30 8.69 -11.06
N MET A 29 -16.24 7.37 -11.27
CA MET A 29 -16.45 6.39 -10.20
C MET A 29 -15.36 6.46 -9.12
N ALA A 30 -14.10 6.63 -9.51
CA ALA A 30 -13.00 6.79 -8.57
C ALA A 30 -13.16 8.07 -7.72
N ALA A 31 -13.52 9.20 -8.35
CA ALA A 31 -13.77 10.46 -7.65
C ALA A 31 -14.95 10.36 -6.67
N MET A 32 -16.03 9.66 -7.04
CA MET A 32 -17.14 9.41 -6.10
C MET A 32 -16.72 8.52 -4.94
N LYS A 33 -15.94 7.47 -5.18
CA LYS A 33 -15.45 6.57 -4.13
C LYS A 33 -14.52 7.29 -3.15
N ASP A 34 -13.64 8.15 -3.64
CA ASP A 34 -12.75 8.97 -2.81
C ASP A 34 -13.53 9.98 -1.97
N ARG A 35 -14.56 10.60 -2.54
CA ARG A 35 -15.45 11.50 -1.79
C ARG A 35 -16.19 10.74 -0.69
N GLN A 36 -16.76 9.59 -1.01
CA GLN A 36 -17.44 8.74 -0.03
C GLN A 36 -16.49 8.28 1.09
N GLN A 37 -15.25 7.93 0.76
CA GLN A 37 -14.25 7.53 1.76
C GLN A 37 -13.89 8.70 2.70
N LYS A 38 -13.76 9.93 2.16
CA LYS A 38 -13.53 11.13 2.96
C LYS A 38 -14.72 11.41 3.89
N ASP A 39 -15.94 11.35 3.36
CA ASP A 39 -17.15 11.55 4.14
C ASP A 39 -17.24 10.52 5.29
N ILE A 40 -16.97 9.23 5.02
CA ILE A 40 -16.91 8.19 6.06
C ILE A 40 -15.83 8.50 7.11
N SER A 41 -14.65 8.94 6.69
CA SER A 41 -13.58 9.29 7.63
C SER A 41 -13.94 10.49 8.51
N GLN A 42 -14.66 11.48 7.95
CA GLN A 42 -15.16 12.64 8.68
C GLN A 42 -16.22 12.23 9.69
N TYR A 43 -17.23 11.44 9.28
CA TYR A 43 -18.25 10.93 10.19
C TYR A 43 -17.65 10.12 11.35
N ASN A 44 -16.65 9.29 11.09
CA ASN A 44 -15.95 8.53 12.13
C ASN A 44 -15.19 9.44 13.12
N LEU A 45 -14.67 10.58 12.66
CA LEU A 45 -14.01 11.57 13.53
C LEU A 45 -15.04 12.29 14.41
N GLU A 46 -16.14 12.74 13.81
CA GLU A 46 -17.26 13.39 14.51
C GLU A 46 -17.86 12.47 15.59
N ILE A 47 -18.06 11.19 15.28
CA ILE A 47 -18.56 10.19 16.24
C ILE A 47 -17.60 10.06 17.44
N ARG A 48 -16.28 9.92 17.21
CA ARG A 48 -15.31 9.82 18.31
C ARG A 48 -15.24 11.09 19.16
N GLU A 49 -15.47 12.25 18.55
CA GLU A 49 -15.53 13.51 19.30
C GLU A 49 -16.80 13.60 20.15
N LEU A 50 -17.95 13.22 19.60
CA LEU A 50 -19.21 13.14 20.34
C LEU A 50 -19.14 12.12 21.49
N GLU A 51 -18.52 10.96 21.28
CA GLU A 51 -18.28 9.96 22.34
C GLU A 51 -17.43 10.54 23.49
N ARG A 52 -16.35 11.27 23.16
CA ARG A 52 -15.52 11.93 24.19
C ARG A 52 -16.30 12.97 25.00
N VAL A 53 -17.14 13.77 24.34
CA VAL A 53 -18.00 14.76 25.01
C VAL A 53 -19.03 14.06 25.89
N TYR A 54 -19.66 13.00 25.38
CA TYR A 54 -20.64 12.21 26.12
C TYR A 54 -20.04 11.55 27.38
N ASP A 55 -18.86 10.96 27.27
CA ASP A 55 -18.14 10.36 28.41
C ASP A 55 -17.80 11.40 29.47
N HIS A 56 -17.35 12.57 29.04
CA HIS A 56 -17.05 13.69 29.94
C HIS A 56 -18.31 14.18 30.66
N GLU A 57 -19.41 14.40 29.94
CA GLU A 57 -20.69 14.79 30.55
C GLU A 57 -21.23 13.73 31.52
N THR A 58 -21.10 12.45 31.18
CA THR A 58 -21.58 11.35 32.03
C THR A 58 -20.77 11.25 33.32
N LYS A 59 -19.45 11.42 33.24
CA LYS A 59 -18.57 11.52 34.43
C LYS A 59 -18.92 12.73 35.29
N LEU A 60 -19.20 13.88 34.68
CA LEU A 60 -19.61 15.08 35.41
C LEU A 60 -20.96 14.90 36.11
N LYS A 61 -21.96 14.35 35.40
CA LYS A 61 -23.30 14.07 35.95
C LYS A 61 -23.25 13.08 37.11
N SER A 62 -22.48 12.00 36.97
CA SER A 62 -22.30 11.01 38.05
C SER A 62 -21.57 11.61 39.26
N PHE A 63 -20.51 12.40 39.05
CA PHE A 63 -19.83 13.12 40.13
C PHE A 63 -20.79 14.05 40.87
N LEU A 64 -21.59 14.84 40.15
CA LEU A 64 -22.54 15.77 40.76
C LEU A 64 -23.64 15.03 41.53
N LEU A 65 -24.14 13.90 41.00
CA LEU A 65 -25.14 13.07 41.67
C LEU A 65 -24.62 12.54 43.01
N ILE A 66 -23.39 12.03 43.05
CA ILE A 66 -22.76 11.52 44.28
C ILE A 66 -22.61 12.66 45.30
N LYS A 67 -22.11 13.82 44.88
CA LYS A 67 -21.92 14.98 45.78
C LYS A 67 -23.24 15.53 46.32
N LEU A 68 -24.31 15.53 45.52
CA LEU A 68 -25.64 15.97 45.96
C LEU A 68 -26.27 14.94 46.92
N ASN A 69 -26.11 13.65 46.65
CA ASN A 69 -26.66 12.60 47.51
C ASN A 69 -26.00 12.60 48.90
N ASP A 70 -24.67 12.69 48.97
CA ASP A 70 -23.95 12.81 50.25
C ASP A 70 -24.48 14.00 51.07
N ARG A 71 -24.68 15.15 50.42
CA ARG A 71 -25.17 16.37 51.09
C ARG A 71 -26.62 16.24 51.59
N LEU A 72 -27.49 15.56 50.83
CA LEU A 72 -28.86 15.30 51.23
C LEU A 72 -28.95 14.31 52.40
N GLU A 73 -28.13 13.25 52.39
CA GLU A 73 -28.07 12.29 53.49
C GLU A 73 -27.60 12.93 54.80
N PHE A 74 -26.59 13.80 54.75
CA PHE A 74 -26.14 14.58 55.91
C PHE A 74 -27.20 15.56 56.41
N GLU A 75 -27.91 16.25 55.51
CA GLU A 75 -28.98 17.17 55.88
C GLU A 75 -30.18 16.45 56.51
N GLU A 76 -30.54 15.27 55.99
CA GLU A 76 -31.63 14.46 56.52
C GLU A 76 -31.28 13.86 57.89
N GLN A 77 -30.03 13.43 58.10
CA GLN A 77 -29.53 12.99 59.41
C GLN A 77 -29.56 14.13 60.44
N SER A 78 -29.13 15.34 60.06
CA SER A 78 -29.15 16.51 60.94
C SER A 78 -30.59 16.89 61.33
N LYS A 79 -31.54 16.90 60.40
CA LYS A 79 -32.95 17.19 60.69
C LYS A 79 -33.59 16.16 61.61
N LYS A 80 -33.27 14.86 61.43
CA LYS A 80 -33.74 13.78 62.32
C LYS A 80 -33.17 13.93 63.74
N GLU A 81 -31.89 14.29 63.86
CA GLU A 81 -31.25 14.51 65.17
C GLU A 81 -31.79 15.76 65.88
N GLU A 82 -32.02 16.85 65.15
CA GLU A 82 -32.61 18.08 65.68
C GLU A 82 -34.05 17.87 66.15
N ALA A 83 -34.87 17.12 65.40
CA ALA A 83 -36.23 16.76 65.81
C ALA A 83 -36.26 15.88 67.07
N LEU A 84 -35.27 14.99 67.25
CA LEU A 84 -35.11 14.18 68.46
C LEU A 84 -34.67 15.02 69.68
N LYS A 85 -33.82 16.04 69.46
CA LYS A 85 -33.41 16.99 70.51
C LYS A 85 -34.58 17.92 70.89
N ALA A 86 -35.32 18.47 69.94
CA ALA A 86 -36.48 19.33 70.20
C ALA A 86 -37.57 18.64 71.05
N LYS A 87 -37.81 17.33 70.83
CA LYS A 87 -38.73 16.54 71.67
C LYS A 87 -38.26 16.35 73.11
N LYS A 88 -36.95 16.42 73.40
CA LYS A 88 -36.38 16.28 74.75
C LYS A 88 -36.32 17.59 75.53
N TYR A 89 -36.20 18.75 74.86
CA TYR A 89 -35.99 20.05 75.51
C TYR A 89 -37.25 20.91 75.74
N GLY A 90 -38.44 20.47 75.29
CA GLY A 90 -39.70 21.24 75.38
C GLY A 90 -40.21 21.59 76.79
N LYS A 91 -39.57 21.12 77.89
CA LYS A 91 -40.07 21.32 79.26
C LYS A 91 -39.15 22.07 80.23
N LYS A 92 -37.94 22.51 79.83
CA LYS A 92 -36.99 23.22 80.72
C LYS A 92 -36.18 24.28 79.98
N SER A 93 -36.83 25.31 79.40
CA SER A 93 -36.11 26.17 78.45
C SER A 93 -35.61 27.51 79.01
N LYS A 94 -36.16 28.07 80.09
CA LYS A 94 -35.75 29.43 80.53
C LYS A 94 -34.78 29.49 81.71
N GLY A 95 -34.86 28.58 82.70
CA GLY A 95 -33.96 28.57 83.88
C GLY A 95 -32.66 27.78 83.69
N ALA A 96 -32.73 26.62 83.01
CA ALA A 96 -31.59 25.72 82.83
C ALA A 96 -30.47 26.32 81.96
N SER A 97 -30.79 27.30 81.12
CA SER A 97 -29.79 28.03 80.33
C SER A 97 -28.88 28.86 81.24
N PHE A 98 -29.47 29.63 82.17
CA PHE A 98 -28.71 30.51 83.08
C PHE A 98 -27.84 29.72 84.06
N GLU A 99 -28.40 28.69 84.70
CA GLU A 99 -27.65 27.79 85.58
C GLU A 99 -26.52 27.07 84.84
N SER A 100 -26.72 26.73 83.56
CA SER A 100 -25.66 26.14 82.72
C SER A 100 -24.54 27.15 82.41
N TYR A 101 -24.86 28.42 82.18
CA TYR A 101 -23.85 29.46 81.95
C TYR A 101 -23.04 29.75 83.21
N GLU A 102 -23.69 29.82 84.38
CA GLU A 102 -23.01 30.04 85.65
C GLU A 102 -22.07 28.87 85.99
N VAL A 103 -22.53 27.63 85.78
CA VAL A 103 -21.70 26.43 85.94
C VAL A 103 -20.53 26.41 84.93
N ALA A 104 -20.73 26.82 83.69
CA ALA A 104 -19.66 26.93 82.70
C ALA A 104 -18.63 28.02 83.08
N HIS A 105 -19.09 29.17 83.57
CA HIS A 105 -18.24 30.26 84.03
C HIS A 105 -17.40 29.84 85.25
N LEU A 106 -17.99 29.15 86.23
CA LEU A 106 -17.26 28.61 87.38
C LEU A 106 -16.22 27.55 86.97
N ARG A 107 -16.52 26.73 85.95
CA ARG A 107 -15.56 25.77 85.40
C ARG A 107 -14.38 26.48 84.71
N LEU A 108 -14.64 27.53 83.93
CA LEU A 108 -13.60 28.35 83.29
C LEU A 108 -12.73 29.05 84.35
N LEU A 109 -13.33 29.58 85.41
CA LEU A 109 -12.61 30.17 86.53
C LEU A 109 -11.71 29.15 87.23
N LYS A 110 -12.19 27.91 87.44
CA LYS A 110 -11.44 26.82 88.07
C LYS A 110 -10.26 26.33 87.20
N LEU A 111 -10.39 26.41 85.88
CA LEU A 111 -9.31 26.08 84.93
C LEU A 111 -8.26 27.19 84.84
N THR A 112 -8.64 28.42 85.17
CA THR A 112 -7.74 29.59 85.15
C THR A 112 -6.85 29.57 86.39
N LYS A 113 -5.57 29.20 86.24
CA LYS A 113 -4.60 29.15 87.36
C LYS A 113 -4.34 30.52 88.02
N THR A 114 -4.69 31.62 87.35
CA THR A 114 -4.42 33.01 87.78
C THR A 114 -5.68 33.79 88.22
N GLY A 115 -6.87 33.16 88.25
CA GLY A 115 -8.10 33.80 88.73
C GLY A 115 -8.71 34.89 87.84
N ASN A 116 -8.05 35.29 86.74
CA ASN A 116 -8.51 36.33 85.82
C ASN A 116 -8.99 35.75 84.49
N LEU A 117 -10.31 35.70 84.29
CA LEU A 117 -10.91 35.16 83.06
C LEU A 117 -10.50 35.92 81.79
N ASN A 118 -10.32 37.24 81.88
CA ASN A 118 -9.92 38.07 80.74
C ASN A 118 -8.53 37.69 80.20
N GLN A 119 -7.59 37.35 81.09
CA GLN A 119 -6.25 36.91 80.71
C GLN A 119 -6.29 35.55 79.99
N LEU A 120 -7.17 34.63 80.43
CA LEU A 120 -7.37 33.35 79.76
C LEU A 120 -7.94 33.54 78.34
N ILE A 121 -8.88 34.48 78.18
CA ILE A 121 -9.47 34.81 76.87
C ILE A 121 -8.40 35.42 75.95
N GLU A 122 -7.58 36.35 76.43
CA GLU A 122 -6.48 36.93 75.63
C GLU A 122 -5.43 35.87 75.24
N GLU A 123 -5.04 34.99 76.16
CA GLU A 123 -4.13 33.88 75.85
C GLU A 123 -4.73 32.87 74.88
N PHE A 124 -6.04 32.62 74.97
CA PHE A 124 -6.76 31.76 74.04
C PHE A 124 -6.81 32.38 72.66
N LEU A 125 -7.19 33.67 72.55
CA LEU A 125 -7.20 34.41 71.29
C LEU A 125 -5.82 34.46 70.65
N ALA A 126 -4.76 34.73 71.43
CA ALA A 126 -3.38 34.71 70.91
C ALA A 126 -2.94 33.32 70.43
N LYS A 127 -3.41 32.24 71.07
CA LYS A 127 -3.18 30.86 70.62
C LYS A 127 -4.01 30.53 69.39
N GLU A 128 -5.25 30.98 69.33
CA GLU A 128 -6.16 30.79 68.20
C GLU A 128 -5.63 31.51 66.96
N GLU A 129 -5.18 32.76 67.07
CA GLU A 129 -4.58 33.51 65.97
C GLU A 129 -3.31 32.81 65.43
N LYS A 130 -2.45 32.32 66.32
CA LYS A 130 -1.28 31.51 65.92
C LYS A 130 -1.69 30.19 65.26
N ASN A 131 -2.77 29.57 65.73
CA ASN A 131 -3.28 28.34 65.14
C ASN A 131 -3.89 28.59 63.76
N PHE A 132 -4.63 29.69 63.61
CA PHE A 132 -5.19 30.14 62.34
C PHE A 132 -4.07 30.39 61.32
N ALA A 133 -3.05 31.17 61.69
CA ALA A 133 -1.89 31.41 60.83
C ALA A 133 -1.19 30.10 60.40
N ARG A 134 -1.06 29.13 61.31
CA ARG A 134 -0.52 27.80 61.00
C ARG A 134 -1.42 27.01 60.06
N PHE A 135 -2.73 27.03 60.27
CA PHE A 135 -3.68 26.32 59.43
C PHE A 135 -3.69 26.90 58.02
N THR A 136 -3.65 28.23 57.89
CA THR A 136 -3.51 28.91 56.59
C THR A 136 -2.22 28.49 55.91
N TYR A 137 -1.09 28.52 56.61
CA TYR A 137 0.20 28.11 56.05
C TYR A 137 0.22 26.64 55.61
N VAL A 138 -0.32 25.72 56.41
CA VAL A 138 -0.44 24.31 56.03
C VAL A 138 -1.33 24.15 54.80
N THR A 139 -2.41 24.92 54.70
CA THR A 139 -3.32 24.91 53.55
C THR A 139 -2.61 25.40 52.28
N GLU A 140 -1.87 26.50 52.37
CA GLU A 140 -1.06 27.03 51.28
C GLU A 140 0.01 26.03 50.83
N LEU A 141 0.74 25.43 51.76
CA LEU A 141 1.72 24.38 51.45
C LEU A 141 1.08 23.17 50.77
N ASN A 142 -0.12 22.77 51.19
CA ASN A 142 -0.81 21.64 50.57
C ASN A 142 -1.27 21.99 49.14
N ASN A 143 -1.74 23.22 48.92
CA ASN A 143 -2.07 23.71 47.57
C ASN A 143 -0.83 23.76 46.67
N ASP A 144 0.30 24.24 47.19
CA ASP A 144 1.58 24.25 46.47
C ASP A 144 2.05 22.83 46.15
N MET A 145 1.92 21.90 47.10
CA MET A 145 2.24 20.50 46.89
C MET A 145 1.38 19.88 45.77
N GLU A 146 0.07 20.13 45.77
CA GLU A 146 -0.82 19.67 44.70
C GLU A 146 -0.45 20.30 43.35
N MET A 147 -0.11 21.60 43.32
CA MET A 147 0.34 22.27 42.12
C MET A 147 1.64 21.66 41.57
N MET A 148 2.59 21.33 42.45
CA MET A 148 3.84 20.68 42.05
C MET A 148 3.59 19.27 41.54
N HIS A 149 2.73 18.47 42.18
CA HIS A 149 2.34 17.15 41.67
C HIS A 149 1.71 17.24 40.27
N LYS A 150 0.80 18.20 40.04
CA LYS A 150 0.23 18.45 38.70
C LYS A 150 1.28 18.88 37.68
N LYS A 151 2.32 19.64 38.09
CA LYS A 151 3.45 19.98 37.21
C LYS A 151 4.28 18.75 36.88
N ILE A 152 4.59 17.91 37.86
CA ILE A 152 5.33 16.67 37.68
C ILE A 152 4.58 15.75 36.72
N GLU A 153 3.29 15.53 36.92
CA GLU A 153 2.46 14.69 36.06
C GLU A 153 2.42 15.23 34.61
N ARG A 154 2.24 16.55 34.43
CA ARG A 154 2.30 17.18 33.11
C ARG A 154 3.65 16.94 32.41
N ILE A 155 4.76 17.11 33.13
CA ILE A 155 6.10 16.87 32.59
C ILE A 155 6.31 15.39 32.25
N GLN A 156 5.85 14.47 33.10
CA GLN A 156 5.94 13.03 32.83
C GLN A 156 5.14 12.64 31.59
N ASN A 157 3.91 13.16 31.44
CA ASN A 157 3.08 12.93 30.26
C ASN A 157 3.74 13.49 29.00
N GLU A 158 4.37 14.67 29.08
CA GLU A 158 5.11 15.25 27.97
C GLU A 158 6.34 14.42 27.59
N ILE A 159 7.08 13.90 28.57
CA ILE A 159 8.20 12.98 28.32
C ILE A 159 7.72 11.71 27.61
N LEU A 160 6.59 11.14 28.04
CA LEU A 160 6.02 9.96 27.39
C LEU A 160 5.58 10.26 25.94
N ARG A 161 4.96 11.42 25.70
CA ARG A 161 4.57 11.88 24.37
C ARG A 161 5.77 12.09 23.45
N LEU A 162 6.82 12.74 23.95
CA LEU A 162 8.04 12.95 23.17
C LEU A 162 8.76 11.63 22.86
N ARG A 163 8.79 10.69 23.81
CA ARG A 163 9.36 9.35 23.59
C ARG A 163 8.57 8.54 22.56
N SER A 164 7.24 8.58 22.61
CA SER A 164 6.40 7.89 21.63
C SER A 164 6.55 8.49 20.23
N GLN A 165 6.60 9.82 20.13
CA GLN A 165 6.85 10.52 18.88
C GLN A 165 8.25 10.24 18.31
N GLN A 166 9.27 10.20 19.18
CA GLN A 166 10.62 9.84 18.76
C GLN A 166 10.66 8.41 18.22
N LYS A 167 9.98 7.46 18.89
CA LYS A 167 9.92 6.07 18.45
C LYS A 167 9.22 5.95 17.09
N SER A 168 8.05 6.59 16.91
CA SER A 168 7.34 6.54 15.62
C SER A 168 8.16 7.17 14.51
N SER A 169 8.79 8.32 14.75
CA SER A 169 9.67 8.97 13.77
C SER A 169 10.89 8.12 13.40
N HIS A 170 11.44 7.37 14.37
CA HIS A 170 12.54 6.45 14.12
C HIS A 170 12.10 5.23 13.30
N ASP A 171 10.95 4.65 13.62
CA ASP A 171 10.36 3.53 12.88
C ASP A 171 10.05 3.94 11.43
N ASP A 172 9.48 5.13 11.23
CA ASP A 172 9.22 5.72 9.91
C ASP A 172 10.53 5.92 9.14
N SER A 173 11.55 6.52 9.77
CA SER A 173 12.87 6.74 9.16
C SER A 173 13.54 5.42 8.77
N TYR A 174 13.42 4.39 9.61
CA TYR A 174 13.96 3.07 9.33
C TYR A 174 13.23 2.39 8.17
N SER A 175 11.91 2.57 8.07
CA SER A 175 11.13 2.07 6.93
C SER A 175 11.56 2.72 5.61
N ILE A 176 11.77 4.04 5.61
CA ILE A 176 12.22 4.80 4.44
C ILE A 176 13.64 4.40 4.05
N LEU A 177 14.56 4.26 5.02
CA LEU A 177 15.93 3.82 4.76
C LEU A 177 15.97 2.43 4.10
N ARG A 178 15.17 1.49 4.61
CA ARG A 178 15.06 0.15 4.03
C ARG A 178 14.48 0.17 2.62
N GLU A 179 13.46 0.99 2.36
CA GLU A 179 12.92 1.15 1.01
C GLU A 179 13.94 1.75 0.04
N LEU A 180 14.71 2.75 0.50
CA LEU A 180 15.79 3.35 -0.29
C LEU A 180 16.93 2.36 -0.55
N GLU A 181 17.29 1.54 0.44
CA GLU A 181 18.31 0.49 0.30
C GLU A 181 17.87 -0.59 -0.70
N GLU A 182 16.60 -1.01 -0.65
CA GLU A 182 16.04 -1.97 -1.60
C GLU A 182 15.99 -1.40 -3.02
N LYS A 183 15.58 -0.13 -3.18
CA LYS A 183 15.61 0.57 -4.47
C LYS A 183 17.03 0.69 -5.00
N LEU A 184 17.99 1.06 -4.14
CA LEU A 184 19.39 1.16 -4.51
C LEU A 184 19.90 -0.21 -4.99
N LYS A 185 19.65 -1.27 -4.21
CA LYS A 185 20.06 -2.63 -4.57
C LYS A 185 19.48 -3.06 -5.93
N LYS A 186 18.18 -2.82 -6.14
CA LYS A 186 17.52 -3.15 -7.41
C LYS A 186 18.13 -2.37 -8.58
N THR A 187 18.33 -1.06 -8.43
CA THR A 187 18.95 -0.24 -9.48
C THR A 187 20.40 -0.64 -9.75
N THR A 188 21.18 -1.03 -8.73
CA THR A 188 22.53 -1.55 -8.94
C THR A 188 22.53 -2.89 -9.66
N GLU A 189 21.62 -3.81 -9.31
CA GLU A 189 21.48 -5.09 -10.02
C GLU A 189 21.08 -4.88 -11.49
N GLU A 190 20.14 -3.98 -11.75
CA GLU A 190 19.75 -3.61 -13.13
C GLU A 190 20.92 -2.97 -13.90
N ALA A 191 21.68 -2.08 -13.27
CA ALA A 191 22.86 -1.47 -13.90
C ALA A 191 23.95 -2.51 -14.22
N ASP A 192 24.23 -3.42 -13.29
CA ASP A 192 25.20 -4.50 -13.47
C ASP A 192 24.77 -5.45 -14.62
N MET A 193 23.46 -5.73 -14.72
CA MET A 193 22.92 -6.49 -15.85
C MET A 193 23.14 -5.79 -17.19
N TYR A 194 22.81 -4.49 -17.28
CA TYR A 194 23.02 -3.74 -18.52
C TYR A 194 24.51 -3.61 -18.88
N GLU A 195 25.39 -3.47 -17.90
CA GLU A 195 26.84 -3.45 -18.14
C GLU A 195 27.34 -4.80 -18.65
N ASN A 196 26.81 -5.91 -18.10
CA ASN A 196 27.12 -7.25 -18.58
C ASN A 196 26.66 -7.46 -20.03
N ASP A 197 25.42 -7.11 -20.34
CA ASP A 197 24.86 -7.22 -21.70
C ASP A 197 25.65 -6.34 -22.68
N TYR A 198 25.96 -5.10 -22.30
CA TYR A 198 26.77 -4.20 -23.12
C TYR A 198 28.15 -4.78 -23.39
N ARG A 199 28.79 -5.39 -22.40
CA ARG A 199 30.10 -6.05 -22.55
C ARG A 199 30.01 -7.26 -23.48
N GLU A 200 28.95 -8.05 -23.43
CA GLU A 200 28.73 -9.18 -24.35
C GLU A 200 28.49 -8.70 -25.80
N ILE A 201 27.64 -7.69 -25.97
CA ILE A 201 27.37 -7.08 -27.28
C ILE A 201 28.66 -6.49 -27.85
N THR A 202 29.46 -5.80 -27.04
CA THR A 202 30.74 -5.22 -27.49
C THR A 202 31.71 -6.31 -27.97
N LYS A 203 31.81 -7.44 -27.26
CA LYS A 203 32.63 -8.59 -27.69
C LYS A 203 32.17 -9.17 -29.03
N THR A 204 30.85 -9.36 -29.20
CA THR A 204 30.30 -9.91 -30.46
C THR A 204 30.49 -8.94 -31.62
N LEU A 205 30.32 -7.65 -31.38
CA LEU A 205 30.55 -6.58 -32.36
C LEU A 205 32.02 -6.52 -32.79
N GLU A 206 32.95 -6.68 -31.85
CA GLU A 206 34.39 -6.70 -32.13
C GLU A 206 34.80 -7.96 -32.92
N TYR A 207 34.23 -9.12 -32.59
CA TYR A 207 34.38 -10.33 -33.41
C TYR A 207 33.82 -10.15 -34.83
N LEU A 208 32.68 -9.49 -34.98
CA LEU A 208 32.06 -9.21 -36.27
C LEU A 208 32.93 -8.27 -37.11
N LYS A 209 33.44 -7.17 -36.52
CA LYS A 209 34.38 -6.25 -37.19
C LYS A 209 35.60 -6.98 -37.75
N ASN A 210 36.22 -7.81 -36.91
CA ASN A 210 37.38 -8.60 -37.31
C ASN A 210 37.03 -9.60 -38.42
N SER A 211 35.87 -10.24 -38.34
CA SER A 211 35.39 -11.18 -39.37
C SER A 211 35.12 -10.50 -40.70
N VAL A 212 34.51 -9.31 -40.67
CA VAL A 212 34.25 -8.48 -41.86
C VAL A 212 35.56 -8.00 -42.48
N GLU A 213 36.51 -7.54 -41.66
CA GLU A 213 37.83 -7.14 -42.15
C GLU A 213 38.57 -8.30 -42.82
N ASN A 214 38.52 -9.50 -42.22
CA ASN A 214 39.09 -10.71 -42.78
C ASN A 214 38.42 -11.12 -44.10
N LEU A 215 37.09 -11.05 -44.17
CA LEU A 215 36.35 -11.37 -45.39
C LEU A 215 36.68 -10.38 -46.50
N PHE A 216 36.70 -9.07 -46.19
CA PHE A 216 37.01 -7.99 -47.13
C PHE A 216 38.39 -8.18 -47.76
N LYS A 217 39.39 -8.60 -46.96
CA LYS A 217 40.73 -8.96 -47.45
C LYS A 217 40.70 -10.22 -48.32
N LYS A 218 39.98 -11.28 -47.94
CA LYS A 218 39.92 -12.55 -48.68
C LYS A 218 39.32 -12.43 -50.08
N ILE A 219 38.25 -11.66 -50.23
CA ILE A 219 37.56 -11.49 -51.52
C ILE A 219 38.18 -10.38 -52.40
N ASN A 220 39.31 -9.80 -51.97
CA ASN A 220 40.00 -8.70 -52.64
C ASN A 220 39.05 -7.55 -53.00
N CYS A 221 38.25 -7.09 -52.02
CA CYS A 221 37.41 -5.92 -52.20
C CYS A 221 38.26 -4.65 -52.30
N ASP A 222 37.83 -3.73 -53.17
CA ASP A 222 38.55 -2.48 -53.42
C ASP A 222 38.23 -1.47 -52.31
N ALA A 223 39.21 -1.23 -51.43
CA ALA A 223 39.09 -0.33 -50.28
C ALA A 223 39.04 1.15 -50.69
N THR A 224 39.41 1.49 -51.93
CA THR A 224 39.49 2.88 -52.40
C THR A 224 38.17 3.63 -52.29
N LYS A 225 37.03 2.97 -52.57
CA LYS A 225 35.70 3.60 -52.44
C LYS A 225 35.36 3.99 -51.00
N ILE A 226 35.78 3.17 -50.04
CA ILE A 226 35.57 3.41 -48.60
C ILE A 226 36.51 4.52 -48.12
N LEU A 227 37.78 4.47 -48.54
CA LEU A 227 38.79 5.46 -48.16
C LEU A 227 38.43 6.88 -48.63
N VAL A 228 37.86 6.99 -49.84
CA VAL A 228 37.39 8.26 -50.43
C VAL A 228 36.13 8.78 -49.74
N GLN A 229 35.22 7.90 -49.32
CA GLN A 229 33.95 8.31 -48.68
C GLN A 229 34.05 8.59 -47.18
N LEU A 230 34.96 7.91 -46.46
CA LEU A 230 34.94 7.90 -44.99
C LEU A 230 36.12 8.63 -44.34
N GLY A 231 37.14 9.07 -45.08
CA GLY A 231 38.17 9.98 -44.58
C GLY A 231 38.83 9.54 -43.26
N GLU A 232 39.93 8.81 -43.39
CA GLU A 232 40.87 8.36 -42.33
C GLU A 232 40.60 7.04 -41.59
N THR A 233 41.68 6.25 -41.62
CA THR A 233 41.89 4.89 -41.11
C THR A 233 41.02 3.84 -41.80
N GLY A 234 41.61 3.04 -42.70
CA GLY A 234 40.97 1.89 -43.34
C GLY A 234 40.63 0.73 -42.39
N LYS A 235 40.26 1.05 -41.14
CA LYS A 235 39.80 0.14 -40.10
C LYS A 235 38.28 0.12 -40.07
N VAL A 236 37.70 -1.05 -39.80
CA VAL A 236 36.25 -1.22 -39.67
C VAL A 236 35.79 -0.67 -38.31
N THR A 237 34.97 0.38 -38.31
CA THR A 237 34.30 0.98 -37.15
C THR A 237 32.79 0.77 -37.24
N ASP A 238 32.07 0.96 -36.14
CA ASP A 238 30.61 0.70 -36.09
C ASP A 238 29.82 1.53 -37.10
N ILE A 239 30.29 2.75 -37.37
CA ILE A 239 29.65 3.69 -38.29
C ILE A 239 29.87 3.27 -39.75
N ASN A 240 31.01 2.64 -40.06
CA ASN A 240 31.36 2.27 -41.43
C ASN A 240 31.01 0.82 -41.79
N LEU A 241 30.67 -0.01 -40.78
CA LEU A 241 30.34 -1.42 -40.94
C LEU A 241 29.24 -1.68 -42.00
N PRO A 242 28.15 -0.89 -42.08
CA PRO A 242 27.14 -1.06 -43.13
C PRO A 242 27.68 -0.83 -44.55
N GLN A 243 28.60 0.13 -44.73
CA GLN A 243 29.21 0.44 -46.02
C GLN A 243 30.17 -0.68 -46.46
N TYR A 244 30.92 -1.27 -45.51
CA TYR A 244 31.72 -2.47 -45.78
C TYR A 244 30.82 -3.63 -46.25
N PHE A 245 29.67 -3.85 -45.62
CA PHE A 245 28.72 -4.88 -46.07
C PHE A 245 28.20 -4.63 -47.47
N ALA A 246 27.80 -3.40 -47.81
CA ALA A 246 27.31 -3.07 -49.16
C ALA A 246 28.33 -3.36 -50.27
N ILE A 247 29.61 -3.14 -49.99
CA ILE A 247 30.69 -3.40 -50.96
C ILE A 247 30.98 -4.90 -51.06
N ILE A 248 30.98 -5.62 -49.94
CA ILE A 248 31.10 -7.08 -49.91
C ILE A 248 29.94 -7.72 -50.68
N GLU A 249 28.71 -7.27 -50.44
CA GLU A 249 27.51 -7.74 -51.14
C GLU A 249 27.63 -7.53 -52.65
N LYS A 250 27.98 -6.31 -53.08
CA LYS A 250 28.19 -6.02 -54.50
C LYS A 250 29.25 -6.94 -55.12
N LYS A 251 30.41 -7.09 -54.46
CA LYS A 251 31.49 -7.93 -54.98
C LYS A 251 31.10 -9.41 -55.02
N THR A 252 30.34 -9.88 -54.03
CA THR A 252 29.83 -11.26 -53.97
C THR A 252 28.82 -11.50 -55.09
N ASN A 253 27.91 -10.55 -55.33
CA ASN A 253 26.97 -10.63 -56.45
C ASN A 253 27.70 -10.66 -57.80
N ASP A 254 28.71 -9.80 -58.00
CA ASP A 254 29.54 -9.83 -59.22
C ASP A 254 30.24 -11.19 -59.42
N LEU A 255 30.79 -11.77 -58.35
CA LEU A 255 31.42 -13.10 -58.38
C LEU A 255 30.42 -14.21 -58.69
N LEU A 256 29.22 -14.18 -58.10
CA LEU A 256 28.15 -15.14 -58.39
C LEU A 256 27.69 -15.07 -59.84
N VAL A 257 27.58 -13.86 -60.41
CA VAL A 257 27.25 -13.69 -61.83
C VAL A 257 28.36 -14.28 -62.72
N LEU A 258 29.63 -14.00 -62.42
CA LEU A 258 30.76 -14.58 -63.15
C LEU A 258 30.79 -16.11 -63.07
N GLU A 259 30.50 -16.68 -61.90
CA GLU A 259 30.43 -18.12 -61.69
C GLU A 259 29.29 -18.75 -62.51
N SER A 260 28.12 -18.11 -62.52
CA SER A 260 26.99 -18.56 -63.33
C SER A 260 27.29 -18.52 -64.84
N TYR A 261 27.99 -17.49 -65.30
CA TYR A 261 28.42 -17.36 -66.68
C TYR A 261 29.46 -18.43 -67.05
N LYS A 262 30.40 -18.70 -66.14
CA LYS A 262 31.39 -19.76 -66.31
C LYS A 262 30.74 -21.15 -66.40
N ARG A 263 29.77 -21.46 -65.54
CA ARG A 263 29.01 -22.72 -65.63
C ARG A 263 28.24 -22.86 -66.94
N LEU A 264 27.66 -21.76 -67.43
CA LEU A 264 26.95 -21.74 -68.71
C LEU A 264 27.91 -22.02 -69.88
N MET A 265 29.09 -21.39 -69.88
CA MET A 265 30.14 -21.67 -70.87
C MET A 265 30.70 -23.10 -70.78
N GLU A 266 30.85 -23.64 -69.57
CA GLU A 266 31.27 -25.03 -69.36
C GLU A 266 30.20 -26.04 -69.83
N MET A 267 28.91 -25.69 -69.77
CA MET A 267 27.81 -26.48 -70.34
C MET A 267 27.78 -26.43 -71.89
N GLU A 268 28.12 -25.30 -72.51
CA GLU A 268 28.23 -25.20 -73.98
C GLU A 268 29.40 -26.02 -74.56
N VAL A 269 30.46 -26.27 -73.79
CA VAL A 269 31.59 -27.13 -74.21
C VAL A 269 31.28 -28.63 -74.00
N ALA A 270 30.33 -28.96 -73.12
CA ALA A 270 29.89 -30.31 -72.81
C ALA A 270 28.61 -30.70 -73.56
N GLU A 271 28.48 -30.34 -74.83
CA GLU A 271 27.46 -30.89 -75.74
C GLU A 271 27.75 -32.36 -76.09
N ALA A 272 27.66 -33.25 -75.09
CA ALA A 272 27.37 -34.66 -75.25
C ALA A 272 26.95 -35.23 -73.88
N GLU A 273 25.64 -35.38 -73.72
CA GLU A 273 24.95 -36.19 -72.71
C GLU A 273 24.73 -35.56 -71.30
N VAL A 274 23.43 -35.44 -70.99
CA VAL A 274 22.78 -35.13 -69.70
C VAL A 274 22.54 -33.65 -69.39
N GLN A 275 21.26 -33.24 -69.47
CA GLN A 275 20.80 -31.96 -68.93
C GLN A 275 20.94 -31.93 -67.39
N PRO A 276 21.67 -30.99 -66.79
CA PRO A 276 21.59 -30.71 -65.37
C PRO A 276 20.40 -29.79 -65.07
N SER A 277 19.78 -30.00 -63.91
CA SER A 277 18.81 -29.08 -63.35
C SER A 277 19.43 -27.69 -63.16
N PHE A 278 18.92 -26.69 -63.88
CA PHE A 278 19.32 -25.31 -63.68
C PHE A 278 18.85 -24.84 -62.30
N LEU A 279 19.76 -24.82 -61.32
CA LEU A 279 19.56 -24.23 -60.02
C LEU A 279 19.97 -22.76 -60.09
N ASN A 280 19.00 -21.84 -59.95
CA ASN A 280 19.26 -20.40 -59.96
C ASN A 280 20.27 -20.05 -58.84
N PRO A 281 21.46 -19.49 -59.17
CA PRO A 281 22.52 -19.16 -58.20
C PRO A 281 22.05 -18.22 -57.09
N PHE A 282 21.06 -17.36 -57.37
CA PHE A 282 20.47 -16.45 -56.39
C PHE A 282 19.61 -17.16 -55.32
N TRP A 283 19.17 -18.39 -55.56
CA TRP A 283 18.21 -19.12 -54.74
C TRP A 283 18.81 -20.39 -54.09
N GLY A 284 20.13 -20.58 -54.21
CA GLY A 284 20.83 -21.76 -53.68
C GLY A 284 20.70 -21.98 -52.17
N GLY A 285 20.33 -20.96 -51.39
CA GLY A 285 20.07 -21.08 -49.96
C GLY A 285 18.70 -21.70 -49.61
N SER A 286 17.72 -21.61 -50.51
CA SER A 286 16.34 -22.04 -50.25
C SER A 286 16.19 -23.56 -50.21
N ALA A 287 17.13 -24.31 -50.81
CA ALA A 287 17.14 -25.77 -50.78
C ALA A 287 17.53 -26.36 -49.40
N LEU A 288 18.06 -25.55 -48.47
CA LEU A 288 18.45 -25.98 -47.13
C LEU A 288 17.33 -25.80 -46.07
N LEU A 289 16.25 -25.10 -46.42
CA LEU A 289 15.11 -24.90 -45.52
C LEU A 289 14.08 -26.00 -45.76
N LYS A 290 13.98 -26.95 -44.82
CA LYS A 290 12.92 -27.97 -44.87
C LYS A 290 11.54 -27.29 -44.77
N PRO A 291 10.57 -27.61 -45.65
CA PRO A 291 9.19 -27.17 -45.48
C PRO A 291 8.66 -27.67 -44.13
N ALA A 292 8.05 -26.78 -43.35
CA ALA A 292 7.45 -27.17 -42.07
C ALA A 292 6.29 -28.15 -42.29
N GLU A 293 6.28 -29.27 -41.58
CA GLU A 293 5.20 -30.26 -41.65
C GLU A 293 3.87 -29.65 -41.16
N PRO A 294 2.75 -29.91 -41.84
CA PRO A 294 1.46 -29.36 -41.46
C PRO A 294 0.98 -29.95 -40.13
N ILE A 295 0.90 -29.11 -39.11
CA ILE A 295 0.37 -29.45 -37.79
C ILE A 295 -1.13 -29.78 -37.93
N LYS A 296 -1.52 -31.03 -37.65
CA LYS A 296 -2.93 -31.43 -37.51
C LYS A 296 -3.48 -30.85 -36.20
N VAL A 297 -4.23 -29.76 -36.31
CA VAL A 297 -4.99 -29.20 -35.18
C VAL A 297 -6.27 -30.03 -35.00
N ILE A 298 -6.41 -30.68 -33.84
CA ILE A 298 -7.65 -31.34 -33.44
C ILE A 298 -8.50 -30.28 -32.71
N PRO A 299 -9.73 -29.98 -33.18
CA PRO A 299 -10.58 -29.01 -32.50
C PRO A 299 -11.07 -29.54 -31.14
N PRO A 300 -11.22 -28.68 -30.12
CA PRO A 300 -11.71 -29.08 -28.81
C PRO A 300 -13.17 -29.53 -28.89
N VAL A 301 -13.48 -30.66 -28.25
CA VAL A 301 -14.85 -31.19 -28.13
C VAL A 301 -15.64 -30.30 -27.17
N LEU A 302 -16.66 -29.62 -27.68
CA LEU A 302 -17.68 -28.96 -26.85
C LEU A 302 -18.65 -30.05 -26.36
N GLY A 303 -18.47 -30.51 -25.12
CA GLY A 303 -19.45 -31.38 -24.45
C GLY A 303 -20.75 -30.61 -24.16
N ALA A 304 -21.89 -31.30 -24.17
CA ALA A 304 -23.20 -30.73 -23.85
C ALA A 304 -23.19 -30.04 -22.47
N ASP A 305 -23.68 -28.80 -22.43
CA ASP A 305 -23.70 -27.96 -21.23
C ASP A 305 -24.88 -28.36 -20.32
N PRO A 306 -24.65 -28.92 -19.11
CA PRO A 306 -25.73 -29.38 -18.22
C PRO A 306 -26.67 -28.27 -17.74
N LEU A 307 -26.34 -27.01 -17.99
CA LEU A 307 -27.24 -25.86 -17.78
C LEU A 307 -28.42 -25.87 -18.76
N SER A 308 -28.21 -26.33 -19.99
CA SER A 308 -29.24 -26.32 -21.03
C SER A 308 -30.39 -27.27 -20.68
N ASP A 309 -30.05 -28.48 -20.20
CA ASP A 309 -31.04 -29.50 -19.82
C ASP A 309 -31.95 -29.03 -18.67
N LYS A 310 -31.42 -28.23 -17.73
CA LYS A 310 -32.19 -27.72 -16.59
C LYS A 310 -33.07 -26.51 -16.93
N LEU A 311 -32.75 -25.79 -18.00
CA LEU A 311 -33.59 -24.67 -18.46
C LEU A 311 -34.79 -25.18 -19.26
N ASP A 312 -34.64 -26.29 -19.98
CA ASP A 312 -35.73 -26.95 -20.72
C ASP A 312 -36.79 -27.59 -19.80
N GLU A 313 -36.46 -27.91 -18.55
CA GLU A 313 -37.40 -28.46 -17.55
C GLU A 313 -38.33 -27.41 -16.91
N VAL A 314 -38.10 -26.11 -17.11
CA VAL A 314 -38.87 -25.06 -16.44
C VAL A 314 -39.87 -24.40 -17.42
N GLU A 315 -41.12 -24.83 -17.35
CA GLU A 315 -42.22 -24.40 -18.24
C GLU A 315 -42.75 -22.96 -17.95
N GLN A 316 -42.14 -22.22 -17.02
CA GLN A 316 -42.57 -20.87 -16.61
C GLN A 316 -41.39 -19.88 -16.47
N PRO A 317 -41.56 -18.57 -16.76
CA PRO A 317 -40.46 -17.61 -16.68
C PRO A 317 -39.85 -17.54 -15.28
N LEU A 318 -38.54 -17.79 -15.18
CA LEU A 318 -37.80 -17.76 -13.92
C LEU A 318 -37.64 -16.33 -13.39
N ASP A 319 -37.89 -16.14 -12.10
CA ASP A 319 -37.52 -14.91 -11.39
C ASP A 319 -35.98 -14.76 -11.31
N HIS A 320 -35.49 -13.52 -11.27
CA HIS A 320 -34.07 -13.18 -11.30
C HIS A 320 -33.29 -13.82 -10.13
N SER A 321 -33.93 -13.96 -8.97
CA SER A 321 -33.33 -14.61 -7.80
C SER A 321 -33.07 -16.11 -8.04
N SER A 322 -34.05 -16.81 -8.60
CA SER A 322 -33.96 -18.24 -8.95
C SER A 322 -32.95 -18.51 -10.06
N LEU A 323 -32.90 -17.67 -11.09
CA LEU A 323 -31.93 -17.78 -12.17
C LEU A 323 -30.49 -17.62 -11.65
N ARG A 324 -30.26 -16.63 -10.79
CA ARG A 324 -28.95 -16.40 -10.16
C ARG A 324 -28.49 -17.61 -9.35
N GLN A 325 -29.39 -18.22 -8.59
CA GLN A 325 -29.06 -19.41 -7.80
C GLN A 325 -28.70 -20.61 -8.69
N MET A 326 -29.43 -20.80 -9.79
CA MET A 326 -29.17 -21.87 -10.75
C MET A 326 -27.79 -21.72 -11.42
N VAL A 327 -27.44 -20.50 -11.85
CA VAL A 327 -26.13 -20.19 -12.44
C VAL A 327 -24.99 -20.42 -11.45
N LEU A 328 -25.15 -19.97 -10.19
CA LEU A 328 -24.14 -20.19 -9.14
C LEU A 328 -23.92 -21.68 -8.86
N SER A 329 -25.00 -22.47 -8.82
CA SER A 329 -24.92 -23.93 -8.62
C SER A 329 -24.23 -24.66 -9.78
N HIS A 330 -24.39 -24.17 -11.01
CA HIS A 330 -23.70 -24.71 -12.16
C HIS A 330 -22.21 -24.40 -12.12
N TYR A 331 -21.85 -23.15 -11.76
CA TYR A 331 -20.46 -22.74 -11.66
C TYR A 331 -19.70 -23.60 -10.65
N THR A 332 -20.26 -23.86 -9.47
CA THR A 332 -19.63 -24.72 -8.47
C THR A 332 -19.49 -26.18 -8.93
N THR A 333 -20.47 -26.71 -9.66
CA THR A 333 -20.43 -28.07 -10.23
C THR A 333 -19.38 -28.20 -11.34
N ARG A 334 -19.21 -27.16 -12.17
CA ARG A 334 -18.17 -27.12 -13.19
C ARG A 334 -16.78 -27.02 -12.55
N GLU A 335 -16.65 -26.23 -11.49
CA GLU A 335 -15.40 -26.05 -10.75
C GLU A 335 -14.98 -27.29 -9.95
N SER A 336 -15.92 -28.11 -9.48
CA SER A 336 -15.61 -29.41 -8.89
C SER A 336 -15.16 -30.42 -9.94
N ARG A 337 -15.85 -30.51 -11.10
CA ARG A 337 -15.44 -31.41 -12.20
C ARG A 337 -14.07 -31.08 -12.77
N ASN A 338 -13.70 -29.81 -12.85
CA ASN A 338 -12.37 -29.38 -13.29
C ASN A 338 -11.26 -29.71 -12.28
N ARG A 339 -11.58 -29.86 -10.98
CA ARG A 339 -10.61 -30.29 -9.98
C ARG A 339 -10.28 -31.79 -10.07
N ASP A 340 -11.27 -32.61 -10.42
CA ASP A 340 -11.08 -34.06 -10.54
C ASP A 340 -10.38 -34.51 -11.85
N SER A 341 -10.11 -33.59 -12.78
CA SER A 341 -9.51 -33.88 -14.10
C SER A 341 -8.03 -33.46 -14.25
N MET A 342 -7.37 -33.08 -13.16
CA MET A 342 -5.91 -32.85 -13.13
C MET A 342 -5.18 -34.03 -12.48
N PRO A 343 -4.35 -34.80 -13.21
CA PRO A 343 -3.55 -35.86 -12.61
C PRO A 343 -2.39 -35.26 -11.79
N GLU A 344 -2.29 -35.68 -10.52
CA GLU A 344 -1.14 -35.53 -9.63
C GLU A 344 0.14 -36.03 -10.35
N LYS A 345 1.04 -35.11 -10.70
CA LYS A 345 2.43 -35.46 -11.01
C LYS A 345 3.17 -35.66 -9.69
N GLY A 346 3.32 -36.92 -9.30
CA GLY A 346 4.18 -37.35 -8.20
C GLY A 346 5.64 -37.01 -8.46
N ASP A 347 6.26 -36.44 -7.42
CA ASP A 347 7.67 -36.07 -7.36
C ASP A 347 8.46 -37.29 -6.84
N GLU A 348 9.00 -38.12 -7.74
CA GLU A 348 9.86 -39.26 -7.36
C GLU A 348 11.31 -38.81 -7.15
N LEU A 349 11.66 -38.54 -5.89
CA LEU A 349 13.03 -38.44 -5.40
C LEU A 349 13.75 -39.81 -5.51
N LYS A 350 14.74 -39.88 -6.41
CA LYS A 350 15.70 -40.98 -6.53
C LYS A 350 16.47 -41.22 -5.22
N SER A 351 16.18 -42.32 -4.53
CA SER A 351 16.98 -42.84 -3.43
C SER A 351 18.22 -43.60 -3.95
N LYS A 352 19.40 -43.14 -3.54
CA LYS A 352 20.69 -43.78 -3.83
C LYS A 352 20.83 -45.09 -3.04
N LYS A 353 21.11 -46.20 -3.75
CA LYS A 353 21.57 -47.48 -3.20
C LYS A 353 22.81 -47.27 -2.31
N LYS A 354 22.71 -47.65 -1.03
CA LYS A 354 23.86 -48.02 -0.20
C LYS A 354 24.27 -49.46 -0.53
N VAL A 355 25.55 -49.64 -0.81
CA VAL A 355 26.22 -50.93 -0.92
C VAL A 355 26.57 -51.41 0.49
N THR A 356 26.21 -52.66 0.77
CA THR A 356 26.55 -53.40 1.98
C THR A 356 28.02 -53.83 1.96
N VAL A 357 28.72 -53.64 3.07
CA VAL A 357 29.62 -54.63 3.66
C VAL A 357 29.10 -54.89 5.06
#